data_AF-A0A1V5S1M9-F1
#
_entry.id   AF-A0A1V5S1M9-F1
#
_cell.length_a   1.000
_cell.length_b   1.000
_cell.length_c   1.000
_cell.angle_alpha   90.00
_cell.angle_beta   90.00
_cell.angle_gamma   90.00
#
_symmetry.space_group_name_H-M   'P 1'
#
loop_
_entity.id
_entity.type
_entity.pdbx_description
1 polymer ?
#
loop_
_entity_poly.entity_id
_entity_poly.type
_entity_poly.pdbx_seq_one_letter_code
_entity_poly.pdbx_strand_id
1 'polypeptide(L)'
;MHGAPQSKYDGKDLWKKYDYHDFGIIGEPYFDTDFSDFFYITDTGRMWDGYNVSVRDKIPVHQDRWISQGLVYHYTKDICKAIDLGTFPKRMMITTHPQRWTNNTIEWMRELLLQNVKNVIKFLIKRMKKSISSLH
;
A
#
# COMPACT_ATOMS: atom_id res chain seq x y z
N MET A 1 -8.56 -2.37 0.82
CA MET A 1 -9.10 -2.60 -0.55
C MET A 1 -8.30 -3.69 -1.26
N HIS A 2 -8.83 -4.91 -1.38
CA HIS A 2 -8.23 -5.98 -2.20
C HIS A 2 -8.73 -5.81 -3.63
N GLY A 3 -7.82 -5.58 -4.58
CA GLY A 3 -8.20 -5.42 -5.98
C GLY A 3 -7.02 -5.72 -6.89
N ALA A 4 -7.29 -6.21 -8.10
CA ALA A 4 -6.25 -6.41 -9.10
C ALA A 4 -5.68 -5.03 -9.48
N PRO A 5 -4.40 -4.69 -9.19
CA PRO A 5 -3.84 -3.35 -9.42
C PRO A 5 -3.91 -2.89 -10.88
N GLN A 6 -4.10 -3.84 -11.79
CA GLN A 6 -4.19 -3.65 -13.25
C GLN A 6 -5.63 -3.57 -13.77
N SER A 7 -6.64 -3.80 -12.92
CA SER A 7 -8.04 -3.58 -13.29
C SER A 7 -8.30 -2.10 -13.59
N LYS A 8 -9.28 -1.81 -14.47
CA LYS A 8 -9.76 -0.44 -14.67
C LYS A 8 -10.62 0.05 -13.50
N TYR A 9 -11.15 -0.87 -12.70
CA TYR A 9 -12.05 -0.58 -11.60
C TYR A 9 -11.30 -0.53 -10.28
N ASP A 10 -11.51 0.52 -9.50
CA ASP A 10 -11.10 0.59 -8.10
C ASP A 10 -12.26 0.09 -7.21
N GLY A 11 -11.96 -0.67 -6.17
CA GLY A 11 -12.97 -1.06 -5.18
C GLY A 11 -13.59 0.15 -4.49
N LYS A 12 -12.84 1.26 -4.38
CA LYS A 12 -13.33 2.54 -3.87
C LYS A 12 -14.44 3.16 -4.74
N ASP A 13 -14.51 2.79 -6.02
CA ASP A 13 -15.54 3.30 -6.92
C ASP A 13 -16.94 2.75 -6.59
N LEU A 14 -17.03 1.65 -5.85
CA LEU A 14 -18.32 1.11 -5.38
C LEU A 14 -19.08 2.15 -4.54
N TRP A 15 -18.35 2.83 -3.66
CA TRP A 15 -18.90 3.82 -2.74
C TRP A 15 -19.26 5.15 -3.39
N LYS A 16 -18.88 5.36 -4.66
CA LYS A 16 -19.42 6.47 -5.46
C LYS A 16 -20.87 6.23 -5.90
N LYS A 17 -21.33 4.98 -5.85
CA LYS A 17 -22.67 4.56 -6.31
C LYS A 17 -23.58 4.14 -5.16
N TYR A 18 -23.01 3.66 -4.08
CA TYR A 18 -23.75 3.15 -2.93
C TYR A 18 -23.21 3.79 -1.66
N ASP A 19 -24.09 4.11 -0.73
CA ASP A 19 -23.69 4.50 0.62
C ASP A 19 -23.41 3.23 1.43
N TYR A 20 -22.21 3.12 2.02
CA TYR A 20 -21.87 1.97 2.86
C TYR A 20 -22.70 1.93 4.16
N HIS A 21 -23.22 3.08 4.62
CA HIS A 21 -24.08 3.16 5.78
C HIS A 21 -25.42 2.43 5.59
N ASP A 22 -25.94 2.36 4.36
CA ASP A 22 -27.15 1.60 4.03
C ASP A 22 -27.00 0.09 4.32
N PHE A 23 -25.76 -0.41 4.42
CA PHE A 23 -25.43 -1.80 4.72
C PHE A 23 -24.99 -2.00 6.18
N GLY A 24 -25.15 -1.00 7.04
CA GLY A 24 -24.72 -1.06 8.44
C GLY A 24 -23.21 -0.96 8.64
N ILE A 25 -22.47 -0.54 7.61
CA ILE A 25 -21.03 -0.27 7.72
C ILE A 25 -20.86 1.12 8.36
N ILE A 26 -20.17 1.16 9.50
CA ILE A 26 -20.00 2.40 10.29
C ILE A 26 -18.90 3.32 9.76
N GLY A 27 -18.03 2.81 8.88
CA GLY A 27 -17.00 3.61 8.24
C GLY A 27 -16.12 2.84 7.25
N GLU A 28 -15.60 3.56 6.27
CA GLU A 28 -14.61 3.13 5.29
C GLU A 28 -13.26 3.82 5.61
N PRO A 29 -12.19 3.06 5.92
CA PRO A 29 -10.96 3.64 6.44
C PRO A 29 -10.29 4.72 5.57
N TYR A 30 -10.47 4.72 4.25
CA TYR A 30 -9.89 5.73 3.37
C TYR A 30 -10.76 6.99 3.24
N PHE A 31 -12.05 6.92 3.57
CA PHE A 31 -12.97 8.05 3.48
C PHE A 31 -13.24 8.71 4.83
N ASP A 32 -13.32 7.92 5.89
CA ASP A 32 -13.69 8.40 7.22
C ASP A 32 -12.50 8.67 8.14
N THR A 33 -11.27 8.42 7.66
CA THR A 33 -10.04 8.81 8.37
C THR A 33 -9.58 10.20 7.95
N ASP A 34 -9.43 11.10 8.93
CA ASP A 34 -8.80 12.39 8.70
C ASP A 34 -7.27 12.28 8.63
N PHE A 35 -6.73 12.16 7.42
CA PHE A 35 -5.29 12.11 7.16
C PHE A 35 -4.57 13.45 7.37
N SER A 36 -5.28 14.52 7.72
CA SER A 36 -4.64 15.74 8.24
C SER A 36 -3.95 15.46 9.58
N ASP A 37 -4.45 14.52 10.37
CA ASP A 37 -3.98 14.14 11.70
C ASP A 37 -3.46 12.69 11.79
N PHE A 38 -3.98 11.78 10.96
CA PHE A 38 -3.52 10.39 10.90
C PHE A 38 -2.38 10.18 9.91
N PHE A 39 -1.29 9.56 10.35
CA PHE A 39 -0.19 9.14 9.47
C PHE A 39 -0.47 7.78 8.82
N TYR A 40 -0.28 7.67 7.51
CA TYR A 40 -0.52 6.41 6.77
C TYR A 40 0.77 5.68 6.42
N ILE A 41 0.84 4.38 6.71
CA ILE A 41 1.91 3.49 6.23
C ILE A 41 1.36 2.17 5.70
N THR A 42 2.09 1.56 4.77
CA THR A 42 1.74 0.25 4.21
C THR A 42 2.99 -0.59 4.02
N ASP A 43 2.89 -1.91 4.22
CA ASP A 43 3.97 -2.85 3.90
C ASP A 43 4.01 -3.23 2.40
N THR A 44 3.29 -2.50 1.53
CA THR A 44 3.26 -2.72 0.09
C THR A 44 4.67 -2.71 -0.50
N GLY A 45 5.02 -3.75 -1.25
CA GLY A 45 6.39 -3.90 -1.77
C GLY A 45 7.40 -4.43 -0.75
N ARG A 46 6.96 -4.88 0.44
CA ARG A 46 7.82 -5.32 1.56
C ARG A 46 8.69 -4.19 2.14
N MET A 47 8.18 -2.97 2.10
CA MET A 47 8.80 -1.75 2.63
C MET A 47 7.70 -0.85 3.20
N TRP A 48 8.04 0.09 4.07
CA TRP A 48 7.07 0.99 4.71
C TRP A 48 6.80 2.29 3.94
N ASP A 49 7.67 2.64 2.99
CA ASP A 49 7.50 3.70 1.99
C ASP A 49 6.87 3.15 0.69
N GLY A 50 6.04 2.10 0.84
CA GLY A 50 5.41 1.35 -0.25
C GLY A 50 4.51 2.20 -1.17
N TYR A 51 4.15 3.42 -0.77
CA TYR A 51 3.47 4.40 -1.62
C TYR A 51 4.26 4.73 -2.91
N ASN A 52 5.59 4.53 -2.90
CA ASN A 52 6.46 4.70 -4.07
C ASN A 52 6.16 3.68 -5.18
N VAL A 53 5.76 2.46 -4.81
CA VAL A 53 5.51 1.36 -5.75
C VAL A 53 4.03 1.01 -5.87
N SER A 54 3.20 1.49 -4.95
CA SER A 54 1.76 1.33 -5.01
C SER A 54 1.15 2.19 -6.11
N VAL A 55 0.20 1.64 -6.87
CA VAL A 55 -0.53 2.38 -7.91
C VAL A 55 -1.76 3.09 -7.35
N ARG A 56 -2.43 2.49 -6.35
CA ARG A 56 -3.75 2.94 -5.85
C ARG A 56 -3.77 3.28 -4.37
N ASP A 57 -2.88 2.66 -3.61
CA ASP A 57 -2.83 2.82 -2.17
C ASP A 57 -1.90 3.99 -1.84
N LYS A 58 -2.44 5.20 -2.02
CA LYS A 58 -1.78 6.49 -1.76
C LYS A 58 -2.79 7.43 -1.11
N ILE A 59 -2.26 8.36 -0.30
CA ILE A 59 -3.02 9.47 0.28
C ILE A 59 -2.46 10.78 -0.33
N PRO A 60 -2.96 11.22 -1.49
CA PRO A 60 -2.48 12.43 -2.16
C PRO A 60 -2.55 13.66 -1.24
N VAL A 61 -1.72 14.68 -1.49
CA VAL A 61 -1.55 15.90 -0.65
C VAL A 61 -0.90 15.61 0.71
N HIS A 62 -1.41 14.67 1.49
CA HIS A 62 -0.84 14.34 2.81
C HIS A 62 0.50 13.61 2.70
N GLN A 63 0.69 12.78 1.66
CA GLN A 63 1.95 12.09 1.41
C GLN A 63 3.11 13.08 1.22
N ASP A 64 2.92 14.12 0.41
CA ASP A 64 3.97 15.13 0.14
C ASP A 64 4.35 15.90 1.40
N ARG A 65 3.35 16.20 2.25
CA ARG A 65 3.57 16.80 3.57
C ARG A 65 4.39 15.91 4.49
N TRP A 66 4.09 14.61 4.56
CA TRP A 66 4.86 13.69 5.40
C TRP A 66 6.29 13.53 4.89
N ILE A 67 6.49 13.49 3.58
CA ILE A 67 7.83 13.46 2.96
C ILE A 67 8.63 14.71 3.35
N SER A 68 8.05 15.91 3.27
CA SER A 68 8.75 17.15 3.66
C SER A 68 9.05 17.24 5.15
N GLN A 69 8.27 16.57 5.99
CA GLN A 69 8.50 16.43 7.43
C GLN A 69 9.51 15.33 7.79
N GLY A 70 10.01 14.57 6.81
CA GLY A 70 10.93 13.46 7.05
C GLY A 70 10.25 12.20 7.63
N LEU A 71 8.92 12.11 7.56
CA LEU A 71 8.14 10.94 7.99
C LEU A 71 8.15 9.86 6.89
N VAL A 72 9.34 9.37 6.57
CA VAL A 72 9.59 8.32 5.58
C VAL A 72 10.36 7.20 6.25
N TYR A 73 9.76 6.02 6.26
CA TYR A 73 10.34 4.82 6.86
C TYR A 73 10.40 3.74 5.79
N HIS A 74 11.56 3.10 5.62
CA HIS A 74 11.69 2.04 4.62
C HIS A 74 11.64 0.67 5.31
N TYR A 75 12.36 0.52 6.43
CA TYR A 75 12.46 -0.71 7.19
C TYR A 75 11.73 -0.61 8.53
N THR A 76 11.29 -1.76 9.07
CA THR A 76 10.66 -1.82 10.41
C THR A 76 11.58 -1.26 11.51
N LYS A 77 12.90 -1.43 11.38
CA LYS A 77 13.88 -0.84 12.30
C LYS A 77 13.84 0.69 12.34
N ASP A 78 13.48 1.34 11.23
CA ASP A 78 13.42 2.80 11.15
C ASP A 78 12.21 3.31 11.97
N ILE A 79 11.10 2.57 11.89
CA ILE A 79 9.91 2.79 12.72
C ILE A 79 10.23 2.58 14.20
N CYS A 80 10.85 1.44 14.56
CA CYS A 80 11.25 1.18 15.94
C CYS A 80 12.11 2.30 16.50
N LYS A 81 13.13 2.73 15.75
CA LYS A 81 13.99 3.85 16.13
C LYS A 81 13.21 5.15 16.33
N ALA A 82 12.24 5.47 15.47
CA ALA A 82 11.43 6.68 15.62
C ALA A 82 10.50 6.61 16.85
N ILE A 83 9.98 5.43 17.17
CA ILE A 83 9.19 5.19 18.39
C ILE A 83 10.07 5.39 19.62
N ASP A 84 11.27 4.78 19.64
CA ASP A 84 12.22 4.90 20.75
C ASP A 84 12.66 6.35 20.99
N LEU A 85 12.79 7.14 19.92
CA LEU A 85 13.12 8.57 19.97
C LEU A 85 11.90 9.46 20.25
N GLY A 86 10.69 8.92 20.31
CA GLY A 86 9.45 9.68 20.50
C GLY A 86 9.08 10.59 19.33
N THR A 87 9.67 10.39 18.15
CA THR A 87 9.43 11.18 16.94
C THR A 87 8.39 10.57 16.01
N PHE A 88 7.96 9.33 16.28
CA PHE A 88 6.94 8.66 15.49
C PHE A 88 5.53 9.25 15.72
N PRO A 89 4.70 9.40 14.67
CA PRO A 89 3.35 9.95 14.81
C PRO A 89 2.48 9.16 15.79
N LYS A 90 1.71 9.87 16.63
CA LYS A 90 0.86 9.27 17.67
C LYS A 90 -0.40 8.59 17.13
N ARG A 91 -0.91 9.08 15.99
CA ARG A 91 -2.11 8.57 15.33
C ARG A 91 -1.71 8.06 13.95
N MET A 92 -2.04 6.81 13.68
CA MET A 92 -1.64 6.19 12.43
C MET A 92 -2.67 5.17 11.94
N MET A 93 -2.66 4.97 10.63
CA MET A 93 -3.32 3.87 9.95
C MET A 93 -2.24 3.01 9.28
N ILE A 94 -2.25 1.71 9.57
CA ILE A 94 -1.34 0.74 8.96
C ILE A 94 -2.14 -0.21 8.08
N THR A 95 -1.72 -0.36 6.82
CA THR A 95 -2.20 -1.41 5.94
C THR A 95 -1.14 -2.49 5.78
N THR A 96 -1.41 -3.68 6.31
CA THR A 96 -0.52 -4.85 6.18
C THR A 96 -1.09 -5.89 5.25
N HIS A 97 -0.21 -6.73 4.69
CA HIS A 97 -0.61 -7.92 3.95
C HIS A 97 -0.33 -9.14 4.84
N PRO A 98 -1.35 -9.73 5.53
CA PRO A 98 -1.14 -10.73 6.59
C PRO A 98 -0.24 -11.90 6.20
N GLN A 99 -0.33 -12.34 4.95
CA GLN A 99 0.48 -13.43 4.41
C GLN A 99 2.00 -13.16 4.40
N ARG A 100 2.42 -11.89 4.50
CA ARG A 100 3.84 -11.48 4.64
C ARG A 100 4.34 -11.56 6.09
N TRP A 101 3.43 -11.75 7.04
CA TRP A 101 3.67 -11.76 8.49
C TRP A 101 3.34 -13.13 9.11
N THR A 102 3.38 -14.20 8.30
CA THR A 102 3.20 -15.56 8.80
C THR A 102 4.35 -15.99 9.70
N ASN A 103 4.03 -16.69 10.80
CA ASN A 103 5.03 -17.26 11.71
C ASN A 103 5.69 -18.53 11.15
N ASN A 104 5.22 -19.05 10.02
CA ASN A 104 5.81 -20.19 9.35
C ASN A 104 6.89 -19.74 8.35
N THR A 105 8.16 -20.01 8.68
CA THR A 105 9.33 -19.58 7.90
C THR A 105 9.37 -20.17 6.48
N ILE A 106 8.89 -21.40 6.29
CA ILE A 106 8.86 -22.07 4.97
C ILE A 106 7.83 -21.39 4.07
N GLU A 107 6.63 -21.15 4.60
CA GLU A 107 5.56 -20.46 3.86
C GLU A 107 5.94 -19.02 3.53
N TRP A 108 6.59 -18.32 4.47
CA TRP A 108 7.14 -16.99 4.23
C TRP A 108 8.17 -16.96 3.10
N MET A 109 9.09 -17.94 3.09
CA MET A 109 10.15 -18.04 2.08
C MET A 109 9.58 -18.39 0.71
N ARG A 110 8.65 -19.36 0.64
CA ARG A 110 7.92 -19.70 -0.59
C ARG A 110 7.24 -18.48 -1.18
N GLU A 111 6.53 -17.71 -0.35
CA GLU A 111 5.86 -16.51 -0.80
C GLU A 111 6.86 -15.45 -1.30
N LEU A 112 7.99 -15.27 -0.61
CA LEU A 112 9.04 -14.35 -1.06
C LEU A 112 9.55 -14.71 -2.46
N LEU A 113 9.90 -15.98 -2.67
CA LEU A 113 10.39 -16.47 -3.96
C LEU A 113 9.32 -16.34 -5.06
N LEU A 114 8.10 -16.81 -4.80
CA LEU A 114 7.01 -16.78 -5.77
C LEU A 114 6.62 -15.34 -6.15
N GLN A 115 6.63 -14.39 -5.21
CA GLN A 115 6.38 -12.98 -5.52
C GLN A 115 7.45 -12.39 -6.43
N ASN A 116 8.72 -12.67 -6.16
CA ASN A 116 9.83 -12.19 -6.99
C ASN A 116 9.70 -12.73 -8.42
N VAL A 117 9.41 -14.01 -8.59
CA VAL A 117 9.15 -14.63 -9.91
C VAL A 117 7.95 -13.97 -10.60
N LYS A 118 6.82 -13.82 -9.91
CA LYS A 118 5.62 -13.14 -10.46
C LYS A 118 5.92 -11.72 -10.92
N ASN A 119 6.73 -10.97 -10.18
CA ASN A 119 7.08 -9.60 -10.53
C ASN A 119 7.97 -9.53 -11.77
N VAL A 120 8.92 -10.45 -11.93
CA VAL A 120 9.73 -10.58 -13.16
C VAL A 120 8.83 -10.88 -14.37
N ILE A 121 7.91 -11.84 -14.24
CA ILE A 121 6.97 -12.18 -15.33
C ILE A 121 6.11 -10.97 -15.70
N LYS A 122 5.54 -10.27 -14.71
CA LYS A 122 4.76 -9.03 -14.94
C LYS A 122 5.60 -7.97 -15.66
N PHE A 123 6.87 -7.80 -15.30
CA PHE A 123 7.78 -6.85 -15.94
C PHE A 123 8.03 -7.21 -17.41
N LEU A 124 8.31 -8.48 -17.71
CA LEU A 124 8.52 -8.95 -19.09
C LEU A 124 7.27 -8.74 -19.96
N ILE A 125 6.09 -9.11 -19.45
CA ILE A 125 4.81 -8.89 -20.15
C ILE A 125 4.60 -7.40 -20.44
N LYS A 126 4.89 -6.51 -19.48
CA LYS A 126 4.78 -5.06 -19.68
C LYS A 126 5.71 -4.56 -20.78
N ARG A 127 6.95 -5.05 -20.80
CA ARG A 127 7.95 -4.68 -21.82
C ARG A 127 7.53 -5.14 -23.21
N MET A 128 6.99 -6.35 -23.35
CA MET A 128 6.46 -6.87 -24.61
C MET A 128 5.27 -6.03 -25.12
N LYS A 129 4.29 -5.74 -24.26
CA LYS A 129 3.13 -4.90 -24.63
C LYS A 129 3.54 -3.50 -25.09
N LYS A 130 4.51 -2.88 -24.42
CA LYS A 130 5.01 -1.54 -24.76
C LYS A 130 5.72 -1.51 -26.13
N SER A 131 6.45 -2.58 -26.46
CA SER A 131 7.11 -2.74 -27.76
C SER A 131 6.12 -2.91 -28.92
N ILE A 132 4.99 -3.57 -28.67
CA ILE A 132 3.93 -3.75 -29.69
C ILE A 132 3.17 -2.44 -29.92
N SER A 133 2.90 -1.67 -28.87
CA SER A 133 2.23 -0.36 -28.98
C SER A 133 3.09 0.76 -29.57
N SER A 134 4.42 0.59 -29.68
CA SER A 134 5.33 1.56 -30.32
C SER A 134 5.61 1.26 -31.79
N LEU A 135 5.01 0.20 -32.34
CA LEU A 135 5.09 -0.21 -33.75
C LEU A 135 3.83 0.18 -34.55
N HIS A 136 2.93 0.95 -33.93
CA HIS A 136 1.79 1.64 -34.53
C HIS A 136 1.83 3.11 -34.11
#